data_AF-A0A0S1XY88-F1
#
_entry.id   AF-A0A0S1XY88-F1
#
_cell.length_a   1.000
_cell.length_b   1.000
_cell.length_c   1.000
_cell.angle_alpha   90.00
_cell.angle_beta   90.00
_cell.angle_gamma   90.00
#
_symmetry.space_group_name_H-M   'P 1'
#
loop_
_entity.id
_entity.type
_entity.pdbx_description
1 polymer ?
#
loop_
_entity_poly.entity_id
_entity_poly.type
_entity_poly.pdbx_seq_one_letter_code
_entity_poly.pdbx_strand_id
1 'polypeptide(L)'
;MSVCVLAGCASPSGNRSDSAQYGTPPSDEDLHQYMSSLRDTLPPTRYVTFRDYGYDVSVKRAAFTDQDGQPMTGWEYDFDVAAYDAPDTKPATQYQPYRAIFFNGRPIGMLDANGRFSRNAPQDQVPVPPSPPAGMPR
;
A
#
# COMPACT_ATOMS: atom_id res chain seq x y z
N MET A 1 25.02 -9.32 -33.72
CA MET A 1 25.62 -9.18 -32.38
C MET A 1 24.47 -8.86 -31.42
N SER A 2 24.09 -9.81 -30.58
CA SER A 2 22.96 -9.67 -29.66
C SER A 2 23.52 -9.35 -28.27
N VAL A 3 23.19 -8.17 -27.73
CA VAL A 3 23.52 -7.81 -26.35
C VAL A 3 22.25 -8.00 -25.53
N CYS A 4 22.09 -9.18 -24.94
CA CYS A 4 21.16 -9.38 -23.85
C CYS A 4 21.68 -8.59 -22.65
N VAL A 5 21.07 -7.45 -22.35
CA VAL A 5 21.37 -6.72 -21.11
C VAL A 5 20.78 -7.54 -19.96
N LEU A 6 21.66 -8.25 -19.29
CA LEU A 6 21.46 -8.98 -18.05
C LEU A 6 20.86 -8.06 -16.99
N ALA A 7 19.76 -8.55 -16.40
CA ALA A 7 19.31 -8.36 -15.03
C ALA A 7 20.12 -7.32 -14.22
N GLY A 8 19.61 -6.09 -14.17
CA GLY A 8 19.98 -5.15 -13.12
C GLY A 8 19.42 -5.69 -11.81
N CYS A 9 20.32 -6.16 -10.95
CA CYS A 9 20.03 -6.61 -9.60
C CYS A 9 19.42 -5.47 -8.78
N ALA A 10 18.09 -5.41 -8.71
CA ALA A 10 17.42 -4.97 -7.50
C ALA A 10 17.78 -5.99 -6.43
N SER A 11 18.36 -5.55 -5.32
CA SER A 11 18.65 -6.39 -4.14
C SER A 11 17.42 -7.23 -3.82
N PRO A 12 17.52 -8.56 -3.64
CA PRO A 12 16.36 -9.43 -3.66
C PRO A 12 15.45 -9.09 -2.51
N SER A 13 14.29 -8.56 -2.86
CA SER A 13 13.17 -8.32 -2.00
C SER A 13 12.60 -9.66 -1.52
N GLY A 14 13.19 -10.17 -0.44
CA GLY A 14 12.76 -11.40 0.22
C GLY A 14 13.29 -12.69 -0.42
N ASN A 15 13.86 -13.57 0.39
CA ASN A 15 14.05 -14.97 0.02
C ASN A 15 12.68 -15.62 -0.21
N ARG A 16 12.62 -16.77 -0.91
CA ARG A 16 11.37 -17.53 -1.14
C ARG A 16 10.55 -17.77 0.15
N SER A 17 11.24 -17.93 1.27
CA SER A 17 10.62 -18.04 2.61
C SER A 17 9.89 -16.77 3.04
N ASP A 18 10.42 -15.60 2.67
CA ASP A 18 9.84 -14.30 2.98
C ASP A 18 8.60 -14.05 2.11
N SER A 19 8.61 -14.44 0.84
CA SER A 19 7.41 -14.38 0.00
C SER A 19 6.30 -15.31 0.47
N ALA A 20 6.64 -16.46 1.05
CA ALA A 20 5.65 -17.38 1.62
C ALA A 20 4.99 -16.83 2.90
N GLN A 21 5.76 -16.05 3.68
CA GLN A 21 5.31 -15.52 4.96
C GLN A 21 4.65 -14.14 4.83
N TYR A 22 5.23 -13.22 4.05
CA TYR A 22 4.79 -11.83 3.93
C TYR A 22 4.12 -11.52 2.58
N GLY A 23 4.08 -12.49 1.66
CA GLY A 23 3.61 -12.29 0.30
C GLY A 23 4.63 -11.58 -0.59
N THR A 24 4.23 -11.24 -1.81
CA THR A 24 5.04 -10.38 -2.70
C THR A 24 4.99 -8.93 -2.22
N PRO A 25 6.14 -8.23 -2.13
CA PRO A 25 6.18 -6.81 -1.81
C PRO A 25 5.45 -5.99 -2.88
N PRO A 26 4.86 -4.84 -2.51
CA PRO A 26 4.21 -3.95 -3.48
C PRO A 26 5.23 -3.44 -4.49
N SER A 27 4.86 -3.32 -5.76
CA SER A 27 5.68 -2.63 -6.75
C SER A 27 5.58 -1.10 -6.60
N ASP A 28 6.49 -0.34 -7.20
CA ASP A 28 6.36 1.12 -7.29
C ASP A 28 5.02 1.55 -7.91
N GLU A 29 4.50 0.78 -8.86
CA GLU A 29 3.18 1.02 -9.46
C GLU A 29 2.04 0.81 -8.44
N ASP A 30 2.09 -0.27 -7.66
CA ASP A 30 1.09 -0.53 -6.60
C ASP A 30 1.09 0.58 -5.55
N LEU A 31 2.29 1.05 -5.15
CA LEU A 31 2.46 2.17 -4.23
C LEU A 31 1.86 3.47 -4.80
N HIS A 32 2.16 3.77 -6.07
CA HIS A 32 1.63 4.95 -6.75
C HIS A 32 0.10 4.91 -6.88
N GLN A 33 -0.47 3.76 -7.22
CA GLN A 33 -1.92 3.57 -7.28
C GLN A 33 -2.56 3.75 -5.89
N TYR A 34 -1.95 3.18 -4.85
CA TYR A 34 -2.43 3.33 -3.49
C TYR A 34 -2.40 4.81 -3.02
N MET A 35 -1.29 5.51 -3.19
CA MET A 35 -1.18 6.94 -2.85
C MET A 35 -2.22 7.79 -3.59
N SER A 36 -2.46 7.48 -4.88
CA SER A 36 -3.48 8.15 -5.68
C SER A 36 -4.88 7.96 -5.08
N SER A 37 -5.21 6.75 -4.61
CA SER A 37 -6.50 6.46 -3.97
C SER A 37 -6.64 7.09 -2.58
N LEU A 38 -5.54 7.20 -1.81
CA LEU A 38 -5.56 7.82 -0.48
C LEU A 38 -5.92 9.29 -0.52
N ARG A 39 -5.54 10.01 -1.59
CA ARG A 39 -5.88 11.42 -1.79
C ARG A 39 -7.37 11.68 -1.59
N ASP A 40 -8.23 10.77 -2.06
CA ASP A 40 -9.68 10.93 -1.99
C ASP A 40 -10.26 10.63 -0.60
N THR A 41 -9.47 9.99 0.28
CA THR A 41 -9.87 9.63 1.66
C THR A 41 -9.40 10.63 2.72
N LEU A 42 -8.50 11.53 2.36
CA LEU A 42 -8.00 12.57 3.25
C LEU A 42 -9.03 13.70 3.40
N PRO A 43 -8.96 14.51 4.48
CA PRO A 43 -9.87 15.65 4.66
C PRO A 43 -9.92 16.53 3.41
N PRO A 44 -11.05 17.21 3.13
CA PRO A 44 -11.28 17.98 1.91
C PRO A 44 -10.32 19.18 1.84
N THR A 45 -9.11 18.87 1.41
CA THR A 45 -7.99 19.76 1.20
C THR A 45 -7.73 19.73 -0.29
N ARG A 46 -7.43 20.89 -0.87
CA ARG A 46 -7.36 21.00 -2.33
C ARG A 46 -6.10 20.31 -2.90
N TYR A 47 -5.06 20.17 -2.09
CA TYR A 47 -3.75 19.68 -2.51
C TYR A 47 -3.14 18.74 -1.46
N VAL A 48 -2.56 17.65 -1.94
CA VAL A 48 -1.88 16.63 -1.13
C VAL A 48 -0.53 16.33 -1.76
N THR A 49 0.52 16.25 -0.95
CA THR A 49 1.85 15.82 -1.37
C THR A 49 2.29 14.64 -0.52
N PHE A 50 2.90 13.66 -1.17
CA PHE A 50 3.49 12.47 -0.55
C PHE A 50 5.01 12.58 -0.59
N ARG A 51 5.65 12.08 0.45
CA ARG A 51 7.11 11.97 0.54
C ARG A 51 7.46 10.61 1.09
N ASP A 52 8.33 9.88 0.41
CA ASP A 52 8.95 8.67 0.92
C ASP A 52 10.49 8.84 0.93
N TYR A 53 11.17 7.89 1.56
CA TYR A 53 12.64 7.90 1.68
C TYR A 53 13.31 7.02 0.61
N GLY A 54 12.56 6.61 -0.43
CA GLY A 54 12.95 5.63 -1.44
C GLY A 54 12.45 4.22 -1.12
N TYR A 55 12.07 3.46 -2.15
CA TYR A 55 11.47 2.13 -2.07
C TYR A 55 12.18 1.18 -1.08
N ASP A 56 13.51 1.03 -1.21
CA ASP A 56 14.31 0.12 -0.38
C ASP A 56 14.34 0.52 1.10
N VAL A 57 14.12 1.80 1.42
CA VAL A 57 14.12 2.34 2.78
C VAL A 57 12.73 2.31 3.38
N SER A 58 11.70 2.53 2.56
CA SER A 58 10.31 2.62 2.98
C SER A 58 9.61 1.27 3.06
N VAL A 59 9.99 0.27 2.26
CA VAL A 59 9.36 -1.07 2.25
C VAL A 59 10.05 -2.00 3.23
N LYS A 60 9.32 -2.45 4.25
CA LYS A 60 9.83 -3.32 5.32
C LYS A 60 8.88 -4.47 5.59
N ARG A 61 9.38 -5.54 6.22
CA ARG A 61 8.52 -6.64 6.69
C ARG A 61 7.90 -6.23 8.03
N ALA A 62 6.61 -6.46 8.18
CA ALA A 62 5.90 -6.19 9.41
C ALA A 62 5.11 -7.42 9.87
N ALA A 63 5.17 -7.70 11.17
CA ALA A 63 4.29 -8.62 11.87
C ALA A 63 3.58 -7.81 12.96
N PHE A 64 2.25 -7.90 12.99
CA PHE A 64 1.41 -7.11 13.88
C PHE A 64 0.15 -7.89 14.22
N THR A 65 -0.63 -7.40 15.18
CA THR A 65 -1.92 -7.99 15.54
C THR A 65 -3.04 -7.12 15.01
N ASP A 66 -4.04 -7.71 14.39
CA ASP A 66 -5.22 -6.96 13.97
C ASP A 66 -6.14 -6.61 15.16
N GLN A 67 -7.24 -5.91 14.87
CA GLN A 67 -8.21 -5.45 15.88
C GLN A 67 -8.93 -6.61 16.58
N ASP A 68 -8.96 -7.80 15.96
CA ASP A 68 -9.59 -9.02 16.48
C ASP A 68 -8.60 -9.90 17.25
N GLY A 69 -7.34 -9.46 17.41
CA GLY A 69 -6.31 -10.23 18.12
C GLY A 69 -5.60 -11.27 17.23
N GLN A 70 -5.85 -11.28 15.92
CA GLN A 70 -5.21 -12.23 15.01
C GLN A 70 -3.81 -11.76 14.60
N PRO A 71 -2.80 -12.65 14.61
CA PRO A 71 -1.49 -12.33 14.10
C PRO A 71 -1.55 -12.15 12.58
N MET A 72 -1.07 -11.02 12.10
CA MET A 72 -1.00 -10.63 10.70
C MET A 72 0.45 -10.37 10.29
N THR A 73 0.71 -10.56 9.01
CA THR A 73 2.02 -10.28 8.39
C THR A 73 1.82 -9.60 7.05
N GLY A 74 2.77 -8.75 6.68
CA GLY A 74 2.76 -8.06 5.39
C GLY A 74 3.97 -7.18 5.20
N TRP A 75 3.94 -6.42 4.11
CA TRP A 75 4.93 -5.41 3.77
C TRP A 75 4.42 -4.05 4.25
N GLU A 76 5.13 -3.44 5.19
CA GLU A 76 4.92 -2.07 5.62
C GLU A 76 5.59 -1.13 4.63
N TYR A 77 4.90 -0.06 4.29
CA TYR A 77 5.40 1.05 3.50
C TYR A 77 5.29 2.34 4.30
N ASP A 78 6.44 2.91 4.67
CA ASP A 78 6.57 4.17 5.38
C ASP A 78 6.55 5.35 4.41
N PHE A 79 5.61 6.28 4.58
CA PHE A 79 5.53 7.51 3.82
C PHE A 79 4.94 8.64 4.65
N ASP A 80 5.32 9.87 4.30
CA ASP A 80 4.82 11.07 4.92
C ASP A 80 3.82 11.77 4.00
N VAL A 81 2.75 12.30 4.57
CA VAL A 81 1.70 13.04 3.87
C VAL A 81 1.64 14.47 4.38
N ALA A 82 1.49 15.42 3.47
CA ALA A 82 1.15 16.78 3.81
C ALA A 82 -0.03 17.26 2.95
N ALA A 83 -1.01 17.90 3.58
CA ALA A 83 -2.26 18.34 2.96
C ALA A 83 -2.47 19.85 3.20
N TYR A 84 -2.93 20.58 2.19
CA TYR A 84 -3.05 22.04 2.25
C TYR A 84 -4.11 22.60 1.29
N ASP A 85 -4.59 23.81 1.56
CA ASP A 85 -5.74 24.43 0.86
C ASP A 85 -5.36 25.36 -0.30
N ALA A 86 -4.10 25.80 -0.37
CA ALA A 86 -3.64 26.81 -1.33
C ALA A 86 -2.40 26.33 -2.13
N PRO A 87 -2.39 26.38 -3.47
CA PRO A 87 -1.29 25.85 -4.30
C PRO A 87 0.04 26.59 -4.09
N ASP A 88 -0.04 27.83 -3.60
CA ASP A 88 1.03 28.78 -3.32
C ASP A 88 1.69 28.59 -1.94
N THR A 89 1.13 27.71 -1.11
CA THR A 89 1.84 27.23 0.08
C THR A 89 3.02 26.37 -0.39
N LYS A 90 4.26 26.82 -0.12
CA LYS A 90 5.48 25.98 -0.17
C LYS A 90 5.19 24.63 0.50
N PRO A 91 5.87 23.52 0.14
CA PRO A 91 5.54 22.20 0.66
C PRO A 91 5.29 22.28 2.15
N ALA A 92 4.10 21.82 2.56
CA ALA A 92 3.60 22.07 3.91
C ALA A 92 4.68 21.67 4.92
N THR A 93 4.98 22.59 5.86
CA THR A 93 6.06 22.43 6.83
C THR A 93 5.84 21.26 7.78
N GLN A 94 4.61 20.73 7.83
CA GLN A 94 4.23 19.63 8.69
C GLN A 94 3.79 18.43 7.86
N TYR A 95 4.74 17.51 7.68
CA TYR A 95 4.51 16.17 7.17
C TYR A 95 4.03 15.27 8.30
N GLN A 96 3.00 14.48 8.05
CA GLN A 96 2.44 13.50 8.98
C GLN A 96 2.85 12.09 8.52
N PRO A 97 3.44 11.27 9.41
CA PRO A 97 3.87 9.92 9.04
C PRO A 97 2.69 8.96 8.95
N TYR A 98 2.67 8.16 7.89
CA TYR A 98 1.72 7.08 7.65
C TYR A 98 2.46 5.79 7.33
N ARG A 99 1.84 4.67 7.73
CA ARG A 99 2.35 3.32 7.48
C ARG A 99 1.27 2.48 6.84
N ALA A 100 1.42 2.19 5.57
CA ALA A 100 0.49 1.33 4.84
C ALA A 100 0.99 -0.10 4.86
N ILE A 101 0.09 -1.05 5.01
CA ILE A 101 0.41 -2.48 4.96
C ILE A 101 -0.13 -3.07 3.66
N PHE A 102 0.74 -3.83 3.01
CA PHE A 102 0.46 -4.56 1.78
C PHE A 102 0.62 -6.06 1.99
N PHE A 103 -0.20 -6.83 1.28
CA PHE A 103 -0.04 -8.27 1.15
C PHE A 103 -0.24 -8.67 -0.32
N ASN A 104 0.76 -9.32 -0.92
CA ASN A 104 0.80 -9.61 -2.36
C ASN A 104 0.54 -8.38 -3.24
N GLY A 105 1.24 -7.28 -2.92
CA GLY A 105 1.11 -5.98 -3.60
C GLY A 105 -0.23 -5.26 -3.40
N ARG A 106 -1.17 -5.81 -2.63
CA ARG A 106 -2.47 -5.17 -2.38
C ARG A 106 -2.48 -4.48 -1.02
N PRO A 107 -2.93 -3.22 -0.92
CA PRO A 107 -3.08 -2.54 0.36
C PRO A 107 -4.17 -3.23 1.17
N ILE A 108 -3.84 -3.68 2.39
CA ILE A 108 -4.78 -4.32 3.31
C ILE A 108 -5.18 -3.39 4.47
N GLY A 109 -4.41 -2.33 4.72
CA GLY A 109 -4.75 -1.34 5.75
C GLY A 109 -3.58 -0.44 6.12
N MET A 110 -3.72 0.24 7.26
CA MET A 110 -2.70 1.12 7.80
C MET A 110 -2.40 0.79 9.27
N LEU A 111 -1.16 0.96 9.67
CA LEU A 111 -0.75 1.01 11.08
C LEU A 111 -0.73 2.47 11.53
N ASP A 112 -1.51 2.79 12.57
CA ASP A 112 -1.43 4.10 13.21
C ASP A 112 -0.10 4.28 13.96
N ALA A 113 0.15 5.46 14.54
CA ALA A 113 1.38 5.75 15.28
C ALA A 113 1.63 4.79 16.47
N ASN A 114 0.59 4.14 17.00
CA ASN A 114 0.67 3.19 18.11
C ASN A 114 0.83 1.73 17.63
N GLY A 115 0.91 1.50 16.32
CA GLY A 115 0.98 0.17 15.74
C GLY A 115 -0.36 -0.55 15.71
N ARG A 116 -1.48 0.17 15.88
CA ARG A 116 -2.81 -0.42 15.74
C ARG A 116 -3.16 -0.52 14.27
N PHE A 117 -3.41 -1.73 13.81
CA PHE A 117 -3.88 -1.96 12.46
C PHE A 117 -5.32 -1.50 12.31
N SER A 118 -5.58 -0.71 11.27
CA SER A 118 -6.92 -0.40 10.80
C SER A 118 -7.01 -0.90 9.37
N ARG A 119 -7.91 -1.86 9.15
CA ARG A 119 -8.14 -2.40 7.81
C ARG A 119 -8.69 -1.24 6.99
N ASN A 120 -7.97 -0.83 5.95
CA ASN A 120 -8.56 0.05 4.95
C ASN A 120 -9.61 -0.84 4.31
N ALA A 121 -10.88 -0.50 4.46
CA ALA A 121 -11.87 -0.96 3.53
C ALA A 121 -11.75 -0.02 2.31
N PRO A 122 -10.99 -0.35 1.24
CA PRO A 122 -11.55 0.02 -0.04
C PRO A 122 -12.86 -0.77 -0.11
N GLN A 123 -13.92 -0.09 -0.52
CA GLN A 123 -15.20 -0.70 -0.77
C GLN A 123 -15.04 -2.12 -1.34
N ASP A 124 -15.82 -3.05 -0.79
CA ASP A 124 -16.42 -4.11 -1.59
C ASP A 124 -16.77 -3.57 -2.98
N GLN A 125 -15.88 -3.79 -3.96
CA GLN A 125 -16.14 -3.62 -5.38
C GLN A 125 -14.96 -4.12 -6.21
N VAL A 126 -14.56 -5.37 -5.98
CA VAL A 126 -14.48 -6.22 -7.17
C VAL A 126 -15.94 -6.42 -7.58
N PRO A 127 -16.39 -6.02 -8.78
CA PRO A 127 -17.69 -6.45 -9.23
C PRO A 127 -17.65 -7.96 -9.25
N VAL A 128 -18.34 -8.61 -8.31
CA VAL A 128 -18.67 -10.02 -8.44
C VAL A 128 -19.48 -10.09 -9.73
N PRO A 129 -19.03 -10.79 -10.79
CA PRO A 129 -19.86 -10.98 -11.96
C PRO A 129 -21.19 -11.57 -11.46
N PRO A 130 -22.36 -11.05 -11.90
CA PRO A 130 -23.63 -11.54 -11.39
C PRO A 130 -23.66 -13.06 -11.56
N SER A 131 -23.79 -13.78 -10.44
CA SER A 131 -24.01 -15.21 -10.46
C SER A 131 -25.19 -15.48 -11.41
N PRO A 132 -25.06 -16.43 -12.36
CA PRO A 132 -26.15 -16.71 -13.28
C PRO A 132 -27.40 -17.10 -12.47
N PRO A 133 -28.59 -16.62 -12.87
CA PRO A 133 -29.81 -16.84 -12.11
C PRO A 133 -30.03 -18.35 -11.90
N ALA A 134 -30.30 -18.73 -10.65
CA ALA A 134 -30.69 -20.09 -10.31
C ALA A 134 -32.05 -20.38 -10.95
N GLY A 135 -32.05 -21.04 -12.11
CA GLY A 135 -33.28 -21.43 -12.77
C GLY A 135 -33.25 -21.55 -14.29
N MET A 136 -32.10 -21.69 -14.95
CA MET A 136 -32.10 -22.19 -16.33
C MET A 136 -32.18 -23.72 -16.32
N PRO A 137 -33.27 -24.34 -16.82
CA PRO A 137 -33.26 -25.76 -17.13
C PRO A 137 -32.28 -26.02 -18.28
N ARG A 138 -31.70 -27.22 -18.26
CA ARG A 138 -30.90 -27.80 -19.35
C ARG A 138 -31.66 -27.83 -20.67
#